data_AF-A0A3S4GIV8-F1
#
_entry.id   AF-A0A3S4GIV8-F1
#
_cell.length_a   1.000
_cell.length_b   1.000
_cell.length_c   1.000
_cell.angle_alpha   90.00
_cell.angle_beta   90.00
_cell.angle_gamma   90.00
#
_symmetry.space_group_name_H-M   'P 1'
#
loop_
_entity.id
_entity.type
_entity.pdbx_description
1 polymer ?
#
loop_
_entity_poly.entity_id
_entity_poly.type
_entity_poly.pdbx_seq_one_letter_code
_entity_poly.pdbx_strand_id
1 'polypeptide(L)'
;MEAKRQVKTQPDSRDIWTYQQQAALEWLSRQGEQNGFSLREASVDAYRQQQIRREKSRQMIQFSSVDYAGVLVVNNPVLFLQRLVQGYGKSRAFGCGMMLIKPGDSE
;
A
#
# COMPACT_ATOMS: atom_id res chain seq x y z
N MET A 1 -7.99 -16.86 42.50
CA MET A 1 -7.06 -17.99 42.38
C MET A 1 -7.30 -18.60 41.01
N GLU A 2 -6.56 -18.12 40.01
CA GLU A 2 -5.41 -18.83 39.41
C GLU A 2 -5.88 -20.10 38.68
N ALA A 3 -5.79 -20.18 37.35
CA ALA A 3 -4.50 -20.43 36.73
C ALA A 3 -4.30 -19.71 35.38
N LYS A 4 -3.18 -18.99 35.36
CA LYS A 4 -2.51 -18.38 34.20
C LYS A 4 -2.08 -19.44 33.18
N ARG A 5 -2.13 -19.09 31.90
CA ARG A 5 -0.99 -19.07 30.93
C ARG A 5 -1.55 -19.15 29.50
N GLN A 6 -1.64 -18.01 28.81
CA GLN A 6 -0.63 -17.59 27.82
C GLN A 6 -0.56 -18.50 26.59
N VAL A 7 -1.30 -18.11 25.55
CA VAL A 7 -0.78 -18.09 24.17
C VAL A 7 -1.08 -16.71 23.60
N LYS A 8 -0.48 -15.67 24.19
CA LYS A 8 -0.16 -14.45 23.44
C LYS A 8 1.13 -14.79 22.70
N THR A 9 1.02 -15.49 21.59
CA THR A 9 2.09 -15.43 20.59
C THR A 9 1.99 -14.02 20.04
N GLN A 10 2.73 -13.08 20.63
CA GLN A 10 3.08 -11.87 19.91
C GLN A 10 3.83 -12.37 18.68
N PRO A 11 3.29 -12.21 17.45
CA PRO A 11 4.09 -12.52 16.28
C PRO A 11 5.37 -11.68 16.38
N ASP A 12 6.51 -12.29 16.02
CA ASP A 12 7.77 -11.56 16.01
C ASP A 12 7.57 -10.29 15.15
N SER A 13 8.22 -9.19 15.51
CA SER A 13 8.14 -7.96 14.71
C SER A 13 8.56 -8.23 13.26
N ARG A 14 9.43 -9.23 13.04
CA ARG A 14 9.78 -9.74 11.71
C ARG A 14 8.60 -10.41 11.00
N ASP A 15 7.84 -11.25 11.70
CA ASP A 15 6.67 -11.92 11.13
C ASP A 15 5.61 -10.89 10.69
N ILE A 16 5.35 -9.89 11.54
CA ILE A 16 4.38 -8.82 11.25
C ILE A 16 4.77 -8.07 9.97
N TRP A 17 6.05 -7.70 9.85
CA TRP A 17 6.55 -6.99 8.67
C TRP A 17 6.38 -7.82 7.40
N THR A 18 6.74 -9.11 7.43
CA THR A 18 6.58 -10.02 6.28
C THR A 18 5.11 -10.12 5.86
N TYR A 19 4.18 -10.28 6.80
CA TYR A 19 2.75 -10.31 6.50
C TYR A 19 2.25 -8.98 5.91
N GLN A 20 2.71 -7.85 6.44
CA GLN A 20 2.34 -6.53 5.91
C GLN A 20 2.84 -6.33 4.48
N GLN A 21 4.08 -6.72 4.19
CA GLN A 21 4.65 -6.65 2.86
C GLN A 21 3.88 -7.53 1.87
N GLN A 22 3.59 -8.77 2.23
CA GLN A 22 2.82 -9.67 1.37
C GLN A 22 1.42 -9.13 1.09
N ALA A 23 0.69 -8.69 2.11
CA ALA A 23 -0.66 -8.13 1.95
C ALA A 23 -0.67 -6.86 1.09
N ALA A 24 0.38 -6.03 1.21
CA ALA A 24 0.57 -4.84 0.39
C ALA A 24 0.81 -5.18 -1.09
N LEU A 25 1.69 -6.15 -1.37
CA LEU A 25 1.97 -6.61 -2.74
C LEU A 25 0.73 -7.26 -3.39
N GLU A 26 0.01 -8.09 -2.64
CA GLU A 26 -1.26 -8.68 -3.10
C GLU A 26 -2.31 -7.60 -3.41
N TRP A 27 -2.40 -6.57 -2.57
CA TRP A 27 -3.29 -5.45 -2.82
C TRP A 27 -2.92 -4.70 -4.11
N LEU A 28 -1.64 -4.41 -4.32
CA LEU A 28 -1.17 -3.71 -5.52
C LEU A 28 -1.39 -4.55 -6.79
N SER A 29 -1.15 -5.86 -6.71
CA SER A 29 -1.42 -6.81 -7.80
C SER A 29 -2.90 -6.78 -8.22
N ARG A 30 -3.84 -6.84 -7.25
CA ARG A 30 -5.28 -6.71 -7.52
C ARG A 30 -5.66 -5.36 -8.13
N GLN A 31 -5.00 -4.28 -7.69
CA GLN A 31 -5.20 -2.98 -8.35
C GLN A 31 -4.73 -3.03 -9.81
N GLY A 32 -3.62 -3.73 -10.10
CA GLY A 32 -3.17 -3.99 -11.46
C GLY A 32 -4.22 -4.64 -12.34
N GLU A 33 -4.67 -5.81 -11.92
CA GLU A 33 -5.65 -6.62 -12.66
C GLU A 33 -6.92 -5.83 -13.01
N GLN A 34 -7.41 -5.04 -12.05
CA GLN A 34 -8.63 -4.25 -12.23
C GLN A 34 -8.42 -2.96 -13.02
N ASN A 35 -7.18 -2.48 -13.16
CA ASN A 35 -6.88 -1.16 -13.72
C ASN A 35 -5.87 -1.20 -14.87
N GLY A 36 -5.69 -2.35 -15.52
CA GLY A 36 -4.99 -2.43 -16.80
C GLY A 36 -3.47 -2.49 -16.71
N PHE A 37 -2.91 -2.97 -15.60
CA PHE A 37 -1.47 -3.27 -15.50
C PHE A 37 -1.19 -4.58 -14.76
N SER A 38 0.03 -5.08 -14.88
CA SER A 38 0.52 -6.22 -14.08
C SER A 38 1.89 -5.88 -13.51
N LEU A 39 2.21 -6.42 -12.34
CA LEU A 39 3.51 -6.20 -11.70
C LEU A 39 4.52 -7.16 -12.30
N ARG A 40 5.63 -6.62 -12.82
CA ARG A 40 6.81 -7.42 -13.20
C ARG A 40 7.72 -7.57 -11.99
N GLU A 41 8.00 -6.47 -11.32
CA GLU A 41 8.80 -6.39 -10.10
C GLU A 41 8.17 -5.36 -9.16
N ALA A 42 8.10 -5.65 -7.86
CA ALA A 42 7.59 -4.69 -6.89
C ALA A 42 8.19 -4.94 -5.50
N SER A 43 8.56 -3.87 -4.81
CA SER A 43 8.97 -3.85 -3.41
C SER A 43 8.06 -2.95 -2.59
N VAL A 44 8.02 -3.24 -1.28
CA VAL A 44 7.45 -2.33 -0.28
C VAL A 44 8.61 -1.68 0.44
N ASP A 45 8.80 -0.39 0.19
CA ASP A 45 9.92 0.38 0.71
C ASP A 45 9.64 0.88 2.13
N ALA A 46 8.37 1.19 2.42
CA ALA A 46 7.94 1.63 3.75
C ALA A 46 6.46 1.31 4.03
N TYR A 47 6.19 0.97 5.29
CA TYR A 47 4.84 1.01 5.87
C TYR A 47 4.82 2.08 6.95
N ARG A 48 3.92 3.06 6.86
CA ARG A 48 3.86 4.17 7.81
C ARG A 48 2.45 4.34 8.35
N GLN A 49 2.33 4.41 9.67
CA GLN A 49 1.09 4.85 10.31
C GLN A 49 1.09 6.37 10.43
N GLN A 50 0.11 7.01 9.82
CA GLN A 50 -0.09 8.45 9.85
C GLN A 50 -1.19 8.79 10.86
N GLN A 51 -0.92 9.79 11.69
CA GLN A 51 -1.91 10.36 12.61
C GLN A 51 -1.95 11.87 12.45
N ILE A 52 -3.09 12.40 12.04
CA ILE A 52 -3.29 13.82 11.80
C ILE A 52 -4.41 14.31 12.72
N ARG A 53 -4.09 15.29 13.56
CA ARG A 53 -5.08 15.98 14.39
C ARG A 53 -5.63 17.18 13.63
N ARG A 54 -6.95 17.25 13.45
CA ARG A 54 -7.58 18.46 12.89
C ARG A 54 -7.52 19.58 13.92
N GLU A 55 -7.05 20.76 13.53
CA GLU A 55 -6.89 21.87 14.48
C GLU A 55 -8.23 22.37 15.05
N LYS A 56 -9.29 22.37 14.23
CA LYS A 56 -10.65 22.81 14.61
C LYS A 56 -11.58 21.71 15.10
N SER A 57 -11.10 20.46 15.21
CA SER A 57 -11.91 19.31 15.63
C SER A 57 -11.10 18.35 16.49
N ARG A 58 -11.67 17.85 17.58
CA ARG A 58 -11.04 16.79 18.40
C ARG A 58 -10.93 15.45 17.66
N GLN A 59 -11.43 15.33 16.44
CA GLN A 59 -11.35 14.12 15.65
C GLN A 59 -9.92 13.88 15.15
N MET A 60 -9.35 12.75 15.58
CA MET A 60 -8.08 12.24 15.09
C MET A 60 -8.30 11.44 13.80
N ILE A 61 -7.57 11.77 12.74
CA ILE A 61 -7.54 10.97 11.51
C ILE A 61 -6.35 10.04 11.60
N GLN A 62 -6.60 8.74 11.48
CA GLN A 62 -5.56 7.72 11.45
C GLN A 62 -5.68 6.90 10.17
N PHE A 63 -4.58 6.69 9.48
CA PHE A 63 -4.51 5.79 8.33
C PHE A 63 -3.08 5.27 8.17
N SER A 64 -2.93 4.15 7.47
CA SER A 64 -1.61 3.64 7.08
C SER A 64 -1.37 3.93 5.61
N SER A 65 -0.12 4.24 5.26
CA SER A 65 0.37 4.37 3.89
C SER A 65 1.44 3.31 3.62
N VAL A 66 1.53 2.91 2.36
CA VAL A 66 2.56 1.99 1.88
C VAL A 66 3.23 2.63 0.67
N ASP A 67 4.56 2.67 0.71
CA ASP A 67 5.37 3.18 -0.40
C ASP A 67 5.84 1.98 -1.22
N TYR A 68 5.54 1.98 -2.51
CA TYR A 68 5.89 0.92 -3.46
C TYR A 68 6.89 1.43 -4.49
N ALA A 69 7.84 0.58 -4.87
CA ALA A 69 8.74 0.80 -5.99
C ALA A 69 8.82 -0.45 -6.86
N GLY A 70 9.10 -0.30 -8.16
CA GLY A 70 9.29 -1.44 -9.05
C GLY A 70 8.94 -1.17 -10.51
N VAL A 71 8.69 -2.25 -11.24
CA VAL A 71 8.40 -2.29 -12.67
C VAL A 71 7.04 -2.93 -12.91
N LEU A 72 6.22 -2.28 -13.72
CA LEU A 72 4.92 -2.80 -14.15
C LEU A 72 4.84 -2.85 -15.68
N VAL A 73 3.95 -3.70 -16.17
CA VAL A 73 3.59 -3.80 -17.58
C VAL A 73 2.17 -3.28 -17.75
N VAL A 74 1.99 -2.30 -18.63
CA VAL A 74 0.66 -1.75 -18.95
C VAL A 74 -0.01 -2.67 -19.97
N ASN A 75 -1.07 -3.34 -19.53
CA ASN A 75 -1.82 -4.31 -20.33
C ASN A 75 -3.01 -3.65 -21.06
N ASN A 76 -3.60 -2.61 -20.46
CA ASN A 76 -4.67 -1.80 -21.06
C ASN A 76 -4.38 -0.32 -20.80
N PRO A 77 -3.77 0.40 -21.76
CA PRO A 77 -3.36 1.78 -21.58
C PRO A 77 -4.51 2.74 -21.25
N VAL A 78 -5.70 2.54 -21.83
CA VAL A 78 -6.86 3.42 -21.61
C VAL A 78 -7.30 3.32 -20.15
N LEU A 79 -7.48 2.10 -19.65
CA LEU A 79 -7.90 1.86 -18.27
C LEU A 79 -6.83 2.31 -17.27
N PHE A 80 -5.57 2.05 -17.59
CA PHE A 80 -4.43 2.46 -16.76
C PHE A 80 -4.35 3.98 -16.62
N LEU A 81 -4.40 4.72 -17.74
CA LEU A 81 -4.33 6.19 -17.72
C LEU A 81 -5.52 6.81 -16.99
N GLN A 82 -6.73 6.30 -17.20
CA GLN A 82 -7.91 6.75 -16.46
C GLN A 82 -7.71 6.57 -14.95
N ARG A 83 -7.18 5.42 -14.54
CA ARG A 83 -6.96 5.15 -13.11
C ARG A 83 -5.81 5.97 -12.53
N LEU A 84 -4.72 6.12 -13.28
CA LEU A 84 -3.53 6.87 -12.87
C LEU A 84 -3.89 8.30 -12.45
N VAL A 85 -4.73 8.98 -13.24
CA VAL A 85 -5.20 10.35 -12.94
C VAL A 85 -6.07 10.40 -11.69
N GLN A 86 -6.88 9.38 -11.43
CA GLN A 86 -7.72 9.31 -10.23
C GLN A 86 -6.92 8.95 -8.97
N GLY A 87 -5.79 8.28 -9.13
CA GLY A 87 -4.99 7.72 -8.04
C GLY A 87 -5.57 6.42 -7.44
N TYR A 88 -4.73 5.72 -6.69
CA TYR A 88 -5.02 4.40 -6.12
C TYR A 88 -5.34 4.48 -4.62
N GLY A 89 -6.27 3.64 -4.16
CA GLY A 89 -6.54 3.48 -2.74
C GLY A 89 -7.27 4.67 -2.06
N LYS A 90 -7.14 4.70 -0.73
CA LYS A 90 -7.82 5.65 0.17
C LYS A 90 -6.89 6.82 0.53
N SER A 91 -7.40 7.78 1.32
CA SER A 91 -6.60 8.89 1.88
C SER A 91 -5.87 9.75 0.84
N ARG A 92 -6.40 9.84 -0.39
CA ARG A 92 -5.80 10.60 -1.50
C ARG A 92 -5.58 12.08 -1.19
N ALA A 93 -6.48 12.67 -0.39
CA ALA A 93 -6.36 14.04 0.09
C ALA A 93 -5.18 14.27 1.07
N PHE A 94 -4.51 13.21 1.52
CA PHE A 94 -3.39 13.25 2.46
C PHE A 94 -2.07 12.80 1.84
N GLY A 95 -1.94 12.88 0.51
CA GLY A 95 -0.71 12.54 -0.21
C GLY A 95 -0.56 11.06 -0.59
N CYS A 96 -1.60 10.25 -0.41
CA CYS A 96 -1.60 8.86 -0.87
C CYS A 96 -2.16 8.69 -2.29
N GLY A 97 -1.84 7.56 -2.92
CA GLY A 97 -2.49 7.10 -4.15
C GLY A 97 -1.94 7.68 -5.45
N MET A 98 -1.00 8.62 -5.38
CA MET A 98 -0.23 9.03 -6.55
C MET A 98 0.75 7.92 -6.94
N MET A 99 0.82 7.62 -8.24
CA MET A 99 1.83 6.73 -8.80
C MET A 99 2.67 7.53 -9.79
N LEU A 100 3.97 7.62 -9.54
CA LEU A 100 4.93 8.21 -10.46
C LEU A 100 5.39 7.14 -11.43
N ILE A 101 5.39 7.45 -12.73
CA ILE A 101 5.81 6.51 -13.78
C ILE A 101 6.89 7.14 -14.64
N LYS A 102 7.82 6.29 -15.08
CA LYS A 102 8.81 6.59 -16.12
C LYS A 102 8.83 5.44 -17.13
N PRO A 103 9.28 5.65 -18.37
CA PRO A 103 9.58 4.54 -19.28
C PRO A 103 10.50 3.51 -18.60
N GLY A 104 10.18 2.23 -18.80
CA GLY A 104 11.07 1.15 -18.40
C GLY A 104 12.38 1.25 -19.16
N ASP A 105 13.48 0.80 -18.55
CA ASP A 105 14.77 0.81 -19.24
C ASP A 105 14.69 -0.21 -20.38
N SER A 106 14.90 0.25 -21.62
CA SER A 106 14.98 -0.61 -22.79
C SER A 106 16.30 -1.38 -22.70
N GLU A 107 16.25 -2.70 -22.52
CA GLU A 107 17.34 -3.55 -23.04
C GLU A 107 17.17 -3.71 -24.55
#